data_AF-A0A847DRV0-F1
#
_entry.id   AF-A0A847DRV0-F1
#
_cell.length_a   1.000
_cell.length_b   1.000
_cell.length_c   1.000
_cell.angle_alpha   90.00
_cell.angle_beta   90.00
_cell.angle_gamma   90.00
#
_symmetry.space_group_name_H-M   'P 1'
#
loop_
_entity.id
_entity.type
_entity.pdbx_description
1 polymer ?
#
loop_
_entity_poly.entity_id
_entity_poly.type
_entity_poly.pdbx_seq_one_letter_code
_entity_poly.pdbx_strand_id
1 'polypeptide(L)'
;MQEFMLSIGDWMDPYSDEFRTALRILVFIALAAIFDRLLRRLLDRFFRSLSARSGGIDERRRIETVATVATRTATLVIVAMAAMVVLNQLGIA
;
A
#
# COMPACT_ATOMS: atom_id res chain seq x y z
N MET A 1 -18.65 -7.60 -35.22
CA MET A 1 -17.89 -6.98 -34.10
C MET A 1 -18.56 -7.21 -32.74
N GLN A 2 -19.88 -7.00 -32.60
CA GLN A 2 -20.62 -7.31 -31.35
C GLN A 2 -20.66 -8.81 -31.01
N GLU A 3 -20.80 -9.71 -31.99
CA GLU A 3 -20.78 -11.17 -31.76
C GLU A 3 -19.43 -11.68 -31.22
N PHE A 4 -18.32 -11.01 -31.55
CA PHE A 4 -16.99 -11.38 -31.03
C PHE A 4 -16.83 -10.98 -29.56
N MET A 5 -17.47 -9.89 -29.12
CA MET A 5 -17.50 -9.51 -27.70
C MET A 5 -18.42 -10.42 -26.88
N LEU A 6 -19.55 -10.85 -27.44
CA LEU A 6 -20.47 -11.80 -26.79
C LEU A 6 -19.84 -13.20 -26.68
N SER A 7 -19.10 -13.63 -27.71
CA SER A 7 -18.33 -14.88 -27.71
C SER A 7 -17.16 -14.88 -26.72
N ILE A 8 -16.57 -13.74 -26.38
CA ILE A 8 -15.54 -13.69 -25.32
C ILE A 8 -16.21 -13.69 -23.93
N GLY A 9 -17.39 -13.08 -23.81
CA GLY A 9 -18.19 -13.08 -22.58
C GLY A 9 -18.64 -14.47 -22.15
N ASP A 10 -19.21 -15.26 -23.08
CA ASP A 10 -19.75 -16.61 -22.77
C ASP A 10 -18.69 -17.63 -22.33
N TRP A 11 -17.43 -17.47 -22.77
CA TRP A 11 -16.33 -18.37 -22.38
C TRP A 11 -15.62 -17.94 -21.09
N MET A 12 -15.75 -16.66 -20.71
CA MET A 12 -15.22 -16.13 -19.44
C MET A 12 -16.23 -16.16 -18.30
N ASP A 13 -17.51 -16.39 -18.58
CA ASP A 13 -18.58 -16.35 -17.59
C ASP A 13 -18.35 -17.24 -16.35
N PRO A 14 -17.84 -18.49 -16.47
CA PRO A 14 -17.61 -19.36 -15.30
C PRO A 14 -16.42 -18.92 -14.42
N TYR A 15 -15.47 -18.16 -14.98
CA TYR A 15 -14.23 -17.72 -14.30
C TYR A 15 -14.24 -16.23 -13.97
N SER A 16 -15.30 -15.51 -14.35
CA SER A 16 -15.38 -14.06 -14.27
C SER A 16 -15.31 -13.53 -12.83
N ASP A 17 -15.88 -14.26 -11.88
CA ASP A 17 -15.88 -13.91 -10.46
C ASP A 17 -14.51 -14.10 -9.80
N GLU A 18 -13.80 -15.18 -10.14
CA GLU A 18 -12.43 -15.44 -9.67
C GLU A 18 -11.46 -14.40 -10.24
N PHE A 19 -11.60 -14.06 -11.52
CA PHE A 19 -10.80 -13.04 -12.18
C PHE A 19 -11.08 -11.65 -11.59
N ARG A 20 -12.34 -11.33 -11.29
CA ARG A 20 -12.74 -10.09 -10.63
C ARG A 20 -12.15 -10.00 -9.21
N THR A 21 -12.14 -11.10 -8.48
CA THR A 21 -11.55 -11.19 -7.13
C THR A 21 -10.03 -11.01 -7.18
N ALA A 22 -9.35 -11.71 -8.09
CA ALA A 22 -7.91 -11.57 -8.31
C ALA A 22 -7.54 -10.13 -8.70
N LEU A 23 -8.30 -9.52 -9.62
CA LEU A 23 -8.10 -8.13 -10.02
C LEU A 23 -8.29 -7.17 -8.84
N ARG A 24 -9.29 -7.39 -7.99
CA ARG A 24 -9.56 -6.58 -6.79
C ARG A 24 -8.41 -6.67 -5.79
N ILE A 25 -7.92 -7.88 -5.52
CA ILE A 25 -6.74 -8.10 -4.68
C ILE A 25 -5.53 -7.37 -5.25
N LEU A 26 -5.29 -7.49 -6.56
CA LEU A 26 -4.16 -6.86 -7.23
C LEU A 26 -4.23 -5.32 -7.15
N VAL A 27 -5.41 -4.74 -7.33
CA VAL A 27 -5.66 -3.29 -7.16
C VAL A 27 -5.37 -2.85 -5.73
N PHE A 28 -5.79 -3.62 -4.72
CA PHE A 28 -5.51 -3.30 -3.32
C PHE A 28 -4.02 -3.38 -2.99
N ILE A 29 -3.32 -4.40 -3.47
CA ILE A 29 -1.87 -4.53 -3.30
C ILE A 29 -1.14 -3.35 -3.96
N ALA A 30 -1.55 -2.97 -5.18
CA ALA A 30 -0.98 -1.82 -5.88
C ALA A 30 -1.21 -0.52 -5.11
N LEU A 31 -2.43 -0.29 -4.60
CA LEU A 31 -2.75 0.84 -3.74
C LEU A 31 -1.89 0.87 -2.48
N ALA A 32 -1.78 -0.25 -1.76
CA ALA A 32 -0.95 -0.35 -0.57
C ALA A 32 0.52 -0.01 -0.85
N ALA A 33 1.08 -0.51 -1.97
CA ALA A 33 2.43 -0.20 -2.39
C ALA A 33 2.62 1.29 -2.73
N ILE A 34 1.64 1.90 -3.39
CA ILE A 34 1.64 3.34 -3.68
C ILE A 34 1.62 4.15 -2.38
N PHE A 35 0.75 3.79 -1.43
CA PHE A 35 0.65 4.44 -0.13
C PHE A 35 1.94 4.31 0.68
N ASP A 36 2.52 3.12 0.78
CA ASP A 36 3.80 2.90 1.48
C ASP A 36 4.91 3.78 0.89
N ARG A 37 5.00 3.83 -0.44
CA ARG A 37 5.99 4.66 -1.12
C ARG A 37 5.78 6.15 -0.91
N LEU A 38 4.52 6.61 -0.92
CA LEU A 38 4.15 8.00 -0.63
C LEU A 38 4.49 8.37 0.81
N LEU A 39 4.12 7.53 1.78
CA LEU A 39 4.36 7.76 3.21
C LEU A 39 5.85 7.84 3.52
N ARG A 40 6.66 6.90 3.01
CA ARG A 40 8.12 6.97 3.14
C ARG A 40 8.68 8.28 2.61
N ARG A 41 8.22 8.72 1.42
CA ARG A 41 8.68 9.97 0.80
C ARG A 41 8.29 11.20 1.61
N LEU A 42 7.08 11.22 2.17
CA LEU A 42 6.58 12.32 2.98
C LEU A 42 7.31 12.40 4.33
N LEU A 43 7.45 11.27 5.01
CA LEU A 43 8.19 11.17 6.28
C LEU A 43 9.65 11.59 6.07
N ASP A 44 10.33 11.05 5.06
CA ASP A 44 11.68 11.45 4.71
C ASP A 44 11.82 12.96 4.51
N ARG A 45 10.90 13.57 3.77
CA ARG A 45 10.93 15.01 3.48
C ARG A 45 10.68 15.83 4.75
N PHE A 46 9.72 15.40 5.57
CA PHE A 46 9.37 16.04 6.83
C PHE A 46 10.56 16.01 7.81
N PHE A 47 11.14 14.83 8.03
CA PHE A 47 12.29 14.67 8.93
C PHE A 47 13.53 15.39 8.41
N ARG A 48 13.80 15.37 7.10
CA ARG A 48 14.89 16.19 6.52
C ARG A 48 14.68 17.68 6.76
N SER A 49 13.45 18.18 6.63
CA SER A 49 13.13 19.59 6.91
C SER A 49 13.30 19.94 8.39
N LEU A 50 12.95 19.04 9.30
CA LEU A 50 13.13 19.23 10.74
C LEU A 50 14.61 19.21 11.13
N SER A 51 15.36 18.22 10.64
CA SER A 51 16.80 18.07 10.86
C SER A 51 17.63 19.21 10.24
N ALA A 52 17.09 19.93 9.25
CA ALA A 52 17.70 21.13 8.68
C ALA A 52 17.45 22.38 9.55
N ARG A 53 16.40 22.37 10.39
CA ARG A 53 16.10 23.46 11.33
C ARG A 53 16.71 23.25 12.73
N SER A 54 17.12 22.03 13.09
CA SER A 54 17.73 21.76 14.40
C SER A 54 19.21 22.16 14.42
N GLY A 55 19.58 23.13 15.27
CA GLY A 55 20.95 23.63 15.41
C GLY A 55 21.92 22.75 16.20
N GLY A 56 21.46 21.64 16.81
CA GLY A 56 22.27 20.76 17.67
C GLY A 56 22.40 19.33 17.13
N ILE A 57 23.60 18.75 17.21
CA ILE A 57 23.93 17.39 16.73
C ILE A 57 23.09 16.32 17.46
N ASP A 58 22.84 16.51 18.76
CA ASP A 58 22.02 15.59 19.57
C ASP A 58 20.53 15.63 19.20
N GLU A 59 20.00 16.82 18.93
CA GLU A 59 18.61 17.00 18.48
C GLU A 59 18.37 16.27 17.15
N ARG A 60 19.37 16.33 16.26
CA ARG A 60 19.34 15.65 14.96
C ARG A 60 19.28 14.13 15.08
N ARG A 61 20.05 13.54 16.01
CA ARG A 61 20.02 12.09 16.32
C ARG A 61 18.68 11.65 16.90
N ARG A 62 18.07 12.46 17.76
CA ARG A 62 16.73 12.20 18.30
C ARG A 62 15.68 12.20 17.17
N ILE A 63 15.72 13.21 16.30
CA ILE A 63 14.83 13.31 15.14
C ILE A 63 14.98 12.09 14.22
N GLU A 64 16.22 11.64 13.95
CA GLU A 64 16.47 10.46 13.12
C GLU A 64 15.96 9.15 13.74
N THR A 65 16.06 9.03 15.07
CA THR A 65 15.53 7.87 15.81
C THR A 65 14.00 7.85 15.73
N VAL A 66 13.36 8.99 15.99
CA VAL A 66 11.89 9.13 15.85
C VAL A 66 11.45 8.88 14.41
N ALA A 67 12.20 9.36 13.42
CA ALA A 67 11.94 9.10 12.01
C ALA A 67 11.93 7.62 11.67
N THR A 68 12.93 6.90 12.16
CA THR A 68 13.07 5.46 11.96
C THR A 68 11.90 4.72 12.57
N VAL A 69 11.55 5.03 13.83
CA VAL A 69 10.43 4.39 14.53
C VAL A 69 9.11 4.72 13.84
N ALA A 70 8.84 5.99 13.52
CA ALA A 70 7.62 6.43 12.87
C ALA A 70 7.42 5.74 11.50
N THR A 71 8.49 5.68 10.69
CA THR A 71 8.44 5.02 9.38
C THR A 71 8.19 3.52 9.52
N ARG A 72 8.83 2.87 10.49
CA ARG A 72 8.67 1.43 10.74
C ARG A 72 7.26 1.10 11.24
N THR A 73 6.72 1.90 12.16
CA THR A 73 5.35 1.76 12.65
C THR A 73 4.33 1.99 11.53
N ALA A 74 4.50 3.05 10.73
CA ALA A 74 3.62 3.31 9.60
C ALA A 74 3.64 2.16 8.58
N THR A 75 4.83 1.64 8.26
CA THR A 75 4.99 0.48 7.37
C THR A 75 4.25 -0.74 7.95
N LEU A 76 4.41 -1.02 9.24
CA LEU A 76 3.71 -2.14 9.91
C LEU A 76 2.19 -2.01 9.82
N VAL A 77 1.65 -0.80 10.03
CA VAL A 77 0.21 -0.54 9.92
C VAL A 77 -0.28 -0.77 8.49
N ILE A 78 0.43 -0.26 7.48
CA ILE A 78 0.06 -0.45 6.06
C ILE A 78 0.07 -1.94 5.70
N VAL A 79 1.10 -2.68 6.12
CA VAL A 79 1.21 -4.12 5.87
C VAL A 79 0.09 -4.88 6.58
N ALA A 80 -0.22 -4.54 7.84
CA ALA A 80 -1.31 -5.15 8.59
C ALA A 80 -2.67 -4.91 7.94
N MET A 81 -2.95 -3.67 7.51
CA MET A 81 -4.18 -3.32 6.79
C MET A 81 -4.26 -4.04 5.45
N ALA A 82 -3.17 -4.08 4.69
CA ALA A 82 -3.12 -4.81 3.42
C ALA A 82 -3.38 -6.30 3.62
N ALA A 83 -2.75 -6.91 4.63
CA ALA A 83 -2.99 -8.31 4.98
C ALA A 83 -4.45 -8.56 5.37
N MET A 84 -5.05 -7.68 6.19
CA MET A 84 -6.45 -7.78 6.59
C MET A 84 -7.39 -7.70 5.40
N VAL A 85 -7.14 -6.78 4.45
CA VAL A 85 -7.94 -6.67 3.23
C VAL A 85 -7.82 -7.94 2.39
N VAL A 86 -6.61 -8.48 2.22
CA VAL A 86 -6.41 -9.73 1.47
C VAL A 86 -7.14 -10.89 2.15
N LEU A 87 -7.04 -11.03 3.47
CA LEU A 87 -7.74 -12.06 4.24
C LEU A 87 -9.26 -11.96 4.13
N ASN A 88 -9.81 -10.73 4.17
CA ASN A 88 -11.25 -10.48 3.97
C ASN A 88 -11.69 -10.86 2.56
N GLN A 89 -10.87 -10.62 1.52
CA GLN A 89 -11.20 -11.05 0.15
C GLN A 89 -11.15 -12.58 -0.02
N LEU A 90 -10.37 -13.28 0.81
CA LEU A 90 -10.34 -14.75 0.85
C LEU A 90 -11.48 -15.34 1.70
N GLY A 91 -12.30 -14.52 2.34
CA GLY A 91 -13.39 -14.96 3.23
C GLY A 91 -12.93 -15.55 4.57
N ILE A 92 -11.69 -15.27 4.98
CA ILE A 92 -11.09 -15.80 6.22
C ILE A 92 -11.40 -14.88 7.42
N ALA A 93 -11.62 -13.59 7.17
CA ALA A 93 -11.85 -12.55 8.17
C ALA A 93 -13.21 -11.87 7.98
#